data_AF-A0A0N5BBU5-F1
#
_entry.id   AF-A0A0N5BBU5-F1
#
_cell.length_a   1.000
_cell.length_b   1.000
_cell.length_c   1.000
_cell.angle_alpha   90.00
_cell.angle_beta   90.00
_cell.angle_gamma   90.00
#
_symmetry.space_group_name_H-M   'P 1'
#
loop_
_entity.id
_entity.type
_entity.pdbx_description
1 polymer ?
#
loop_
_entity_poly.entity_id
_entity_poly.type
_entity_poly.pdbx_seq_one_letter_code
_entity_poly.pdbx_strand_id
1 'polypeptide(L)'
;MCIKVMILVILILILILLKLFKRKVNEKDIYDRRRSEKAIVVTGCDTDIGHELALKYASKSMTVFAACRTREGVQELEREGKQYKGKVHAFLMSVDTMKVIRKIINMSRKY
;
A
#
# COMPACT_ATOMS: atom_id res chain seq x y z
N MET A 1 -47.78 16.69 -21.78
CA MET A 1 -47.62 16.21 -20.40
C MET A 1 -46.66 15.02 -20.30
N CYS A 2 -46.81 14.00 -21.16
CA CYS A 2 -46.01 12.76 -21.12
C CYS A 2 -44.50 12.94 -21.33
N ILE A 3 -44.08 13.83 -22.25
CA ILE A 3 -42.65 14.08 -22.52
C ILE A 3 -41.92 14.64 -21.30
N LYS A 4 -42.54 15.58 -20.56
CA LYS A 4 -41.96 16.16 -19.34
C LYS A 4 -41.82 15.11 -18.24
N VAL A 5 -42.80 14.22 -18.10
CA VAL A 5 -42.76 13.11 -17.13
C VAL A 5 -41.64 12.12 -17.50
N MET A 6 -41.50 11.79 -18.79
CA MET A 6 -40.44 10.89 -19.26
C MET A 6 -39.03 11.48 -19.04
N ILE A 7 -38.83 12.78 -19.31
CA ILE A 7 -37.56 13.48 -19.04
C ILE A 7 -37.26 13.49 -17.54
N LEU A 8 -38.26 13.72 -16.69
CA LEU A 8 -38.09 13.71 -15.24
C LEU A 8 -37.65 12.33 -14.73
N VAL A 9 -38.25 11.25 -15.24
CA VAL A 9 -37.87 9.88 -14.88
C VAL A 9 -36.44 9.56 -15.31
N ILE A 10 -36.04 9.96 -16.52
CA ILE A 10 -34.66 9.76 -17.02
C ILE A 10 -33.65 10.53 -16.16
N LEU A 11 -33.95 11.78 -15.79
CA LEU A 11 -33.09 12.57 -14.89
C LEU A 11 -32.91 11.89 -13.53
N ILE A 12 -33.98 11.36 -12.94
CA ILE A 12 -33.92 10.63 -11.67
C ILE A 12 -33.05 9.37 -11.81
N LEU A 13 -33.21 8.61 -12.89
CA LEU A 13 -32.41 7.41 -13.15
C LEU A 13 -30.92 7.74 -13.29
N ILE A 14 -30.57 8.80 -14.02
CA ILE A 14 -29.19 9.27 -14.17
C ILE A 14 -28.61 9.67 -12.81
N LEU A 15 -29.36 10.42 -11.99
CA LEU A 15 -28.91 10.81 -10.66
C LEU A 15 -28.64 9.59 -9.76
N ILE A 16 -29.48 8.57 -9.81
CA ILE A 16 -29.29 7.30 -9.08
C ILE A 16 -28.01 6.60 -9.55
N LEU A 17 -27.82 6.46 -10.87
CA LEU A 17 -26.62 5.87 -11.48
C LEU A 17 -25.34 6.59 -11.06
N LEU A 18 -25.34 7.92 -11.11
CA LEU A 18 -24.21 8.74 -10.67
C LEU A 18 -23.89 8.55 -9.19
N LYS A 19 -24.92 8.41 -8.34
CA LYS A 19 -24.77 8.18 -6.90
C LYS A 19 -24.18 6.80 -6.61
N LEU A 20 -24.62 5.77 -7.32
CA LEU A 20 -24.07 4.41 -7.25
C LEU A 20 -22.61 4.36 -7.72
N PHE A 21 -22.30 5.04 -8.82
CA PHE A 21 -20.94 5.13 -9.34
C PHE A 21 -19.99 5.84 -8.35
N LYS A 22 -20.40 6.99 -7.79
CA LYS A 22 -19.63 7.70 -6.75
C LYS A 22 -19.41 6.84 -5.50
N ARG A 23 -20.42 6.07 -5.07
CA ARG A 23 -20.30 5.18 -3.90
C ARG A 23 -19.24 4.11 -4.11
N LYS A 24 -19.21 3.48 -5.29
CA LYS A 24 -18.24 2.43 -5.65
C LYS A 24 -16.80 2.96 -5.76
N VAL A 25 -16.62 4.21 -6.20
CA VAL A 25 -15.30 4.85 -6.27
C VAL A 25 -14.79 5.21 -4.86
N ASN A 26 -15.63 5.84 -4.02
CA ASN A 26 -15.24 6.21 -2.66
C ASN A 26 -14.88 4.99 -1.79
N GLU A 27 -15.60 3.88 -1.93
CA GLU A 27 -15.34 2.69 -1.13
C GLU A 27 -13.97 2.05 -1.44
N LYS A 28 -13.57 2.06 -2.72
CA LYS A 28 -12.22 1.63 -3.13
C LYS A 28 -11.14 2.54 -2.54
N ASP A 29 -11.36 3.85 -2.57
CA ASP A 29 -10.39 4.84 -2.11
C ASP A 29 -10.21 4.80 -0.57
N ILE A 30 -11.31 4.58 0.17
CA ILE A 30 -11.28 4.39 1.63
C ILE A 30 -10.58 3.08 2.01
N TYR A 31 -10.85 2.00 1.27
CA TYR A 31 -10.20 0.71 1.54
C TYR A 31 -8.70 0.74 1.25
N ASP A 32 -8.30 1.41 0.16
CA ASP A 32 -6.88 1.58 -0.20
C ASP A 32 -6.16 2.49 0.81
N ARG A 33 -6.79 3.60 1.25
CA ARG A 33 -6.27 4.45 2.32
C ARG A 33 -6.02 3.68 3.61
N ARG A 34 -7.03 2.97 4.11
CA ARG A 34 -6.93 2.25 5.39
C ARG A 34 -5.85 1.16 5.37
N ARG A 35 -5.52 0.64 4.18
CA ARG A 35 -4.43 -0.32 4.00
C ARG A 35 -3.07 0.39 3.92
N SER A 36 -2.98 1.52 3.24
CA SER A 36 -1.76 2.34 3.15
C SER A 36 -1.32 2.95 4.50
N GLU A 37 -2.25 3.14 5.45
CA GLU A 37 -1.95 3.63 6.80
C GLU A 37 -1.15 2.64 7.67
N LYS A 38 -1.09 1.36 7.29
CA LYS A 38 -0.35 0.34 8.04
C LYS A 38 1.06 0.19 7.51
N ALA A 39 2.04 0.21 8.41
CA ALA A 39 3.40 -0.20 8.12
C ALA A 39 3.57 -1.72 8.29
N ILE A 40 4.31 -2.35 7.38
CA ILE A 40 4.67 -3.77 7.44
C ILE A 40 6.15 -3.90 7.73
N VAL A 41 6.51 -4.85 8.58
CA VAL A 41 7.89 -5.24 8.84
C VAL A 41 8.11 -6.61 8.21
N VAL A 42 9.16 -6.74 7.41
CA VAL A 42 9.59 -8.02 6.83
C VAL A 42 11.05 -8.26 7.20
N THR A 43 11.37 -9.46 7.64
CA THR A 43 12.73 -9.90 7.96
C THR A 43 13.17 -11.00 7.01
N GLY A 44 14.48 -11.08 6.73
CA GLY A 44 15.00 -12.08 5.80
C GLY A 44 14.66 -11.74 4.36
N CYS A 45 14.87 -10.48 3.97
CA CYS A 45 14.48 -9.98 2.66
C CYS A 45 15.60 -10.03 1.62
N ASP A 46 16.69 -10.76 1.87
CA ASP A 46 17.80 -10.86 0.91
C ASP A 46 17.42 -11.63 -0.35
N THR A 47 16.58 -12.67 -0.23
CA THR A 47 16.15 -13.51 -1.37
C THR A 47 14.72 -14.04 -1.20
N ASP A 48 14.15 -14.48 -2.32
CA ASP A 48 12.94 -15.30 -2.42
C ASP A 48 11.71 -14.70 -1.71
N ILE A 49 11.23 -15.39 -0.66
CA ILE A 49 9.93 -15.13 -0.04
C ILE A 49 9.91 -13.77 0.65
N GLY A 50 10.95 -13.43 1.40
CA GLY A 50 11.00 -12.15 2.13
C GLY A 50 11.05 -10.97 1.17
N HIS A 51 11.82 -11.10 0.09
CA HIS A 51 11.95 -10.11 -0.98
C HIS A 51 10.60 -9.88 -1.69
N GLU A 52 10.01 -10.95 -2.21
CA GLU A 52 8.71 -10.91 -2.90
C GLU A 52 7.59 -10.42 -1.98
N LEU A 53 7.61 -10.81 -0.70
CA LEU A 53 6.62 -10.37 0.27
C LEU A 53 6.70 -8.85 0.50
N ALA A 54 7.92 -8.31 0.62
CA ALA A 54 8.14 -6.88 0.77
C ALA A 54 7.61 -6.10 -0.45
N LEU A 55 7.94 -6.54 -1.67
CA LEU A 55 7.44 -5.92 -2.91
C LEU A 55 5.92 -6.04 -3.06
N LYS A 56 5.34 -7.18 -2.67
CA LYS A 56 3.88 -7.41 -2.70
C LYS A 56 3.11 -6.49 -1.77
N TYR A 57 3.70 -6.05 -0.65
CA TYR A 57 3.09 -5.05 0.22
C TYR A 57 3.31 -3.63 -0.30
N ALA A 58 4.47 -3.34 -0.87
CA ALA A 58 4.73 -2.05 -1.52
C ALA A 58 3.77 -1.80 -2.71
N SER A 59 3.49 -2.82 -3.52
CA SER A 59 2.52 -2.75 -4.64
C SER A 59 1.08 -2.49 -4.19
N LYS A 60 0.78 -2.72 -2.92
CA LYS A 60 -0.50 -2.37 -2.26
C LYS A 60 -0.47 -1.01 -1.58
N SER A 61 0.43 -0.12 -2.00
CA SER A 61 0.61 1.24 -1.47
C SER A 61 0.97 1.30 0.02
N MET A 62 1.53 0.23 0.59
CA MET A 62 1.89 0.17 2.02
C MET A 62 3.35 0.58 2.24
N THR A 63 3.65 1.14 3.42
CA THR A 63 5.04 1.35 3.86
C THR A 63 5.61 0.03 4.37
N VAL A 64 6.79 -0.35 3.88
CA VAL A 64 7.47 -1.61 4.20
C VAL A 64 8.85 -1.32 4.78
N PHE A 65 9.11 -1.85 5.97
CA PHE A 65 10.41 -1.85 6.61
C PHE A 65 11.03 -3.24 6.45
N ALA A 66 12.06 -3.33 5.61
CA ALA A 66 12.66 -4.60 5.21
C ALA A 66 14.05 -4.79 5.81
N ALA A 67 14.25 -5.89 6.50
CA ALA A 67 15.52 -6.25 7.11
C ALA A 67 16.27 -7.27 6.25
N CYS A 68 17.41 -6.86 5.70
CA CYS A 68 18.30 -7.68 4.88
C CYS A 68 19.63 -7.94 5.61
N ARG A 69 20.28 -9.05 5.32
CA ARG A 69 21.59 -9.45 5.85
C ARG A 69 22.75 -8.95 5.02
N THR A 70 22.52 -8.64 3.75
CA THR A 70 23.51 -8.22 2.75
C THR A 70 23.23 -6.80 2.28
N ARG A 71 24.27 -6.10 1.81
CA ARG A 71 24.10 -4.75 1.24
C ARG A 71 23.45 -4.83 -0.14
N GLU A 72 23.77 -5.88 -0.87
CA GLU A 72 23.23 -6.24 -2.17
C GLU A 72 21.70 -6.38 -2.06
N GLY A 73 21.19 -7.17 -1.11
CA GLY A 73 19.75 -7.33 -0.88
C GLY A 73 19.05 -6.03 -0.47
N VAL A 74 19.71 -5.13 0.27
CA VAL A 74 19.16 -3.77 0.54
C VAL A 74 19.00 -2.99 -0.76
N GLN A 75 20.06 -2.92 -1.56
CA GLN A 75 20.09 -2.11 -2.78
C GLN A 75 19.10 -2.63 -3.83
N GLU A 76 19.02 -3.94 -4.01
CA GLU A 76 18.12 -4.58 -4.95
C GLU A 76 16.65 -4.33 -4.57
N LEU A 77 16.30 -4.56 -3.31
CA LEU A 77 14.94 -4.37 -2.82
C LEU A 77 14.50 -2.90 -2.84
N GLU A 78 15.39 -1.95 -2.55
CA GLU A 78 15.09 -0.52 -2.71
C GLU A 78 14.94 -0.11 -4.18
N ARG A 79 15.81 -0.62 -5.06
CA ARG A 79 15.74 -0.36 -6.50
C ARG A 79 14.42 -0.84 -7.08
N GLU A 80 14.02 -2.06 -6.75
CA GLU A 80 12.78 -2.65 -7.24
C GLU A 80 11.56 -2.02 -6.57
N GLY A 81 11.64 -1.70 -5.28
CA GLY A 81 10.56 -1.05 -4.54
C GLY A 81 10.13 0.30 -5.11
N LYS A 82 11.04 1.05 -5.77
CA LYS A 82 10.76 2.37 -6.37
C LYS A 82 9.66 2.37 -7.42
N GLN A 83 9.38 1.22 -8.04
CA GLN A 83 8.32 1.11 -9.05
C GLN A 83 6.90 1.15 -8.44
N TYR A 84 6.79 0.98 -7.13
CA TYR A 84 5.51 0.93 -6.43
C TYR A 84 5.21 2.23 -5.69
N LYS A 85 3.92 2.50 -5.48
CA LYS A 85 3.44 3.65 -4.70
C LYS A 85 3.76 3.53 -3.20
N GLY A 86 3.85 2.30 -2.69
CA GLY A 86 4.28 2.03 -1.32
C GLY A 86 5.77 2.30 -1.14
N LYS A 87 6.17 2.76 0.06
CA LYS A 87 7.57 3.08 0.37
C LYS A 87 8.27 1.86 0.92
N VAL A 88 9.38 1.47 0.30
CA VAL A 88 10.27 0.42 0.83
C VAL A 88 11.46 1.08 1.52
N HIS A 89 11.67 0.73 2.79
CA HIS A 89 12.79 1.15 3.61
C HIS A 89 13.58 -0.09 3.99
N ALA A 90 14.57 -0.45 3.17
CA ALA A 90 15.42 -1.60 3.45
C ALA A 90 16.62 -1.20 4.31
N PHE A 91 17.07 -2.09 5.17
CA PHE A 91 18.23 -1.83 6.03
C PHE A 91 18.99 -3.11 6.36
N LEU A 92 20.31 -2.94 6.47
CA LEU A 92 21.23 -4.01 6.81
C LEU A 92 21.11 -4.38 8.29
N MET A 93 21.03 -5.68 8.58
CA MET A 93 20.92 -6.20 9.94
C MET A 93 21.29 -7.68 10.06
N SER A 94 22.06 -8.03 11.10
CA SER A 94 22.21 -9.42 11.55
C SER A 94 20.99 -9.83 12.38
N VAL A 95 20.56 -11.09 12.29
CA VAL A 95 19.26 -11.68 12.75
C VAL A 95 19.01 -11.65 14.28
N ASP A 96 19.26 -10.52 14.94
CA ASP A 96 18.91 -10.26 16.33
C ASP A 96 17.56 -9.52 16.37
N THR A 97 16.52 -10.24 16.76
CA THR A 97 15.12 -9.75 16.82
C THR A 97 14.97 -8.48 17.65
N MET A 98 15.74 -8.32 18.74
CA MET A 98 15.65 -7.10 19.55
C MET A 98 16.24 -5.88 18.85
N LYS A 99 17.30 -6.07 18.05
CA LYS A 99 17.88 -4.99 17.23
C LYS A 99 16.93 -4.60 16.09
N VAL A 100 16.25 -5.57 15.48
CA VAL A 100 15.18 -5.35 14.48
C VAL A 100 14.13 -4.39 15.01
N ILE A 101 13.53 -4.75 16.15
CA ILE A 101 12.43 -4.00 16.74
C ILE A 101 12.85 -2.57 17.09
N ARG A 102 14.01 -2.38 17.74
CA ARG A 102 14.49 -1.03 18.10
C ARG A 102 14.76 -0.16 16.87
N LYS A 103 15.38 -0.74 15.83
CA LYS A 103 15.67 -0.02 14.58
C LYS A 103 14.38 0.45 13.91
N ILE A 104 13.37 -0.43 13.85
CA ILE A 104 12.07 -0.11 13.28
C ILE A 104 11.35 0.95 14.10
N ILE A 105 11.32 0.85 15.44
CA ILE A 105 10.73 1.89 16.30
C ILE A 105 11.38 3.26 16.05
N ASN A 106 12.70 3.29 15.88
CA ASN A 106 13.42 4.54 15.61
C ASN A 106 13.13 5.08 14.20
N MET A 107 13.02 4.20 13.21
CA MET A 107 12.69 4.59 11.83
C MET A 107 11.23 5.04 11.72
N SER A 108 10.30 4.33 12.34
CA SER A 108 8.87 4.65 12.32
C SER A 108 8.55 5.97 13.03
N ARG A 109 9.42 6.47 13.92
CA ARG A 109 9.29 7.82 14.48
C ARG A 109 9.61 8.94 13.50
N LYS A 110 10.30 8.62 12.40
CA LYS A 110 10.75 9.58 11.37
C LYS A 110 9.72 9.73 10.24
N TYR A 111 8.69 8.89 10.22
CA TYR A 111 7.67 8.79 9.17
C TYR A 111 6.27 8.85 9.77
#